data_AF-A7SFU4-F1
#
_entry.id   AF-A7SFU4-F1
#
_cell.length_a   1.000
_cell.length_b   1.000
_cell.length_c   1.000
_cell.angle_alpha   90.00
_cell.angle_beta   90.00
_cell.angle_gamma   90.00
#
_symmetry.space_group_name_H-M   'P 1'
#
loop_
_entity.id
_entity.type
_entity.pdbx_description
1 polymer ?
#
loop_
_entity_poly.entity_id
_entity_poly.type
_entity_poly.pdbx_seq_one_letter_code
_entity_poly.pdbx_strand_id
1 'polypeptide(L)'
;MAHILLIEPFCGGSHRQLMEILGSQVCGTVHYCLSAKKWHWRMRTGALYFSQNIPKNSRYSLVADVVVFNSLFNMTSFLNNIDSFLKLMPDHRPNGIYDQIKPKCQVVYFPLQYLDISKLELENQNPRSCRPLHIVWSHRWEHDKDPELFFQTLFHLIEEGLSFNVSVLGEGFSQTPDVFHKARPLLGERVLHWGYQESRSKYLEILKDADVAVSTAKHEFFGVAMLEAVQCGCYPLCPKDLVYPEIYPEQYLYSTPGQLAKRLRYLCKNPGFARHHKTVVS
;
A
#
# COMPACT_ATOMS: atom_id res chain seq x y z
N MET A 1 0.62 -24.63 26.01
CA MET A 1 0.39 -24.14 24.63
C MET A 1 0.19 -22.64 24.71
N ALA A 2 0.94 -21.86 23.93
CA ALA A 2 0.74 -20.42 23.84
C ALA A 2 -0.62 -20.15 23.16
N HIS A 3 -1.44 -19.29 23.76
CA HIS A 3 -2.70 -18.86 23.15
C HIS A 3 -2.44 -17.55 22.43
N ILE A 4 -2.37 -17.60 21.11
CA ILE A 4 -2.03 -16.42 20.29
C ILE A 4 -3.34 -15.70 19.96
N LEU A 5 -3.45 -14.45 20.37
CA LEU A 5 -4.60 -13.61 20.05
C LEU A 5 -4.26 -12.73 18.85
N LEU A 6 -4.91 -12.97 17.72
CA LEU A 6 -4.81 -12.10 16.56
C LEU A 6 -6.00 -11.12 16.56
N ILE A 7 -5.68 -9.83 16.71
CA ILE A 7 -6.66 -8.75 16.64
C ILE A 7 -6.37 -7.95 15.38
N GLU A 8 -7.34 -7.93 14.46
CA GLU A 8 -7.29 -7.10 13.26
C GLU A 8 -8.49 -6.14 13.27
N PRO A 9 -8.30 -4.82 13.15
CA PRO A 9 -9.39 -3.85 13.13
C PRO A 9 -10.52 -4.18 12.15
N PHE A 10 -10.21 -4.74 10.97
CA PHE A 10 -11.22 -5.17 10.01
C PHE A 10 -10.73 -6.26 9.03
N CYS A 11 -11.67 -7.05 8.50
CA CYS A 11 -11.39 -8.15 7.59
C CYS A 11 -11.85 -7.82 6.17
N GLY A 12 -10.91 -7.36 5.33
CA GLY A 12 -11.11 -7.14 3.90
C GLY A 12 -9.79 -7.04 3.14
N GLY A 13 -9.82 -7.35 1.84
CA GLY A 13 -8.63 -7.28 0.97
C GLY A 13 -7.41 -7.99 1.55
N SER A 14 -6.27 -7.32 1.52
CA SER A 14 -4.99 -7.81 2.05
C SER A 14 -5.01 -8.12 3.55
N HIS A 15 -5.79 -7.41 4.37
CA HIS A 15 -5.93 -7.71 5.81
C HIS A 15 -6.57 -9.08 6.05
N ARG A 16 -7.61 -9.42 5.25
CA ARG A 16 -8.24 -10.74 5.31
C ARG A 16 -7.27 -11.84 4.90
N GLN A 17 -6.55 -11.64 3.80
CA GLN A 17 -5.57 -12.60 3.29
C GLN A 17 -4.47 -12.87 4.33
N LEU A 18 -3.94 -11.82 4.98
CA LEU A 18 -2.96 -11.97 6.04
C LEU A 18 -3.53 -12.81 7.22
N MET A 19 -4.74 -12.49 7.67
CA MET A 19 -5.38 -13.21 8.78
C MET A 19 -5.62 -14.70 8.47
N GLU A 20 -6.01 -15.03 7.25
CA GLU A 20 -6.18 -16.43 6.81
C GLU A 20 -4.84 -17.19 6.76
N ILE A 21 -3.77 -16.54 6.29
CA ILE A 21 -2.43 -17.13 6.25
C ILE A 21 -1.89 -17.35 7.68
N LEU A 22 -1.98 -16.34 8.55
CA LEU A 22 -1.51 -16.46 9.93
C LEU A 22 -2.32 -17.51 10.71
N GLY A 23 -3.64 -17.53 10.53
CA GLY A 23 -4.51 -18.51 11.20
C GLY A 23 -4.27 -19.95 10.76
N SER A 24 -3.90 -20.18 9.50
CA SER A 24 -3.59 -21.52 8.98
C SER A 24 -2.20 -22.02 9.37
N GLN A 25 -1.23 -21.10 9.56
CA GLN A 25 0.15 -21.47 9.88
C GLN A 25 0.46 -21.51 11.38
N VAL A 26 -0.34 -20.83 12.21
CA VAL A 26 -0.09 -20.72 13.66
C VAL A 26 -1.16 -21.49 14.43
N CYS A 27 -0.77 -22.61 15.04
CA CYS A 27 -1.66 -23.42 15.87
C CYS A 27 -1.98 -22.72 17.21
N GLY A 28 -3.23 -22.81 17.66
CA GLY A 28 -3.66 -22.21 18.95
C GLY A 28 -4.10 -20.74 18.87
N THR A 29 -4.40 -20.26 17.66
CA THR A 29 -4.75 -18.87 17.40
C THR A 29 -6.24 -18.59 17.58
N VAL A 30 -6.58 -17.50 18.27
CA VAL A 30 -7.95 -16.98 18.39
C VAL A 30 -8.03 -15.64 17.66
N HIS A 31 -9.01 -15.50 16.76
CA HIS A 31 -9.12 -14.36 15.86
C HIS A 31 -10.29 -13.45 16.27
N TYR A 32 -10.01 -12.16 16.43
CA TYR A 32 -11.05 -11.13 16.56
C TYR A 32 -10.88 -10.10 15.44
N CYS A 33 -11.94 -9.93 14.67
CA CYS A 33 -11.95 -9.07 13.50
C CYS A 33 -13.34 -8.48 13.25
N LEU A 34 -13.40 -7.24 12.77
CA LEU A 34 -14.66 -6.60 12.37
C LEU A 34 -14.86 -6.69 10.87
N SER A 35 -16.06 -6.45 10.37
CA SER A 35 -16.27 -6.37 8.91
C SER A 35 -15.53 -5.18 8.30
N ALA A 36 -15.12 -5.30 7.04
CA ALA A 36 -14.52 -4.20 6.26
C ALA A 36 -15.45 -3.00 6.00
N LYS A 37 -16.72 -3.08 6.41
CA LYS A 37 -17.66 -1.95 6.28
C LYS A 37 -17.20 -0.81 7.18
N LYS A 38 -17.04 0.38 6.58
CA LYS A 38 -16.53 1.59 7.25
C LYS A 38 -15.17 1.37 7.91
N TRP A 39 -14.26 0.69 7.19
CA TRP A 39 -12.94 0.28 7.69
C TRP A 39 -12.14 1.43 8.33
N HIS A 40 -12.22 2.66 7.80
CA HIS A 40 -11.57 3.85 8.39
C HIS A 40 -11.95 4.07 9.86
N TRP A 41 -13.23 3.88 10.19
CA TRP A 41 -13.69 3.94 11.58
C TRP A 41 -13.17 2.77 12.39
N ARG A 42 -13.18 1.57 11.80
CA ARG A 42 -12.66 0.35 12.45
C ARG A 42 -11.18 0.46 12.80
N MET A 43 -10.35 1.02 11.91
CA MET A 43 -8.94 1.29 12.19
C MET A 43 -8.73 2.21 13.40
N ARG A 44 -9.63 3.19 13.61
CA ARG A 44 -9.51 4.18 14.69
C ARG A 44 -10.13 3.72 16.01
N THR A 45 -11.22 2.95 15.95
CA THR A 45 -12.02 2.60 17.15
C THR A 45 -12.06 1.11 17.45
N GLY A 46 -11.52 0.27 16.57
CA GLY A 46 -11.51 -1.19 16.72
C GLY A 46 -10.85 -1.62 18.02
N ALA A 47 -9.75 -0.99 18.40
CA ALA A 47 -9.08 -1.24 19.69
C ALA A 47 -10.02 -1.03 20.89
N LEU A 48 -10.80 0.07 20.90
CA LEU A 48 -11.79 0.33 21.96
C LEU A 48 -12.91 -0.72 21.96
N TYR A 49 -13.45 -1.05 20.78
CA TYR A 49 -14.47 -2.08 20.64
C TYR A 49 -13.97 -3.43 21.19
N PHE A 50 -12.77 -3.86 20.77
CA PHE A 50 -12.18 -5.12 21.22
C PHE A 50 -11.85 -5.12 22.72
N SER A 51 -11.43 -3.99 23.28
CA SER A 51 -11.19 -3.88 24.74
C SER A 51 -12.43 -4.15 25.60
N GLN A 52 -13.63 -3.95 25.04
CA GLN A 52 -14.90 -4.16 25.72
C GLN A 52 -15.53 -5.52 25.39
N ASN A 53 -15.34 -6.02 24.17
CA ASN A 53 -16.07 -7.17 23.63
C ASN A 53 -15.24 -8.46 23.58
N ILE A 54 -13.90 -8.38 23.66
CA ILE A 54 -13.08 -9.57 23.89
C ILE A 54 -13.25 -9.94 25.37
N PRO A 55 -13.69 -11.18 25.70
CA PRO A 55 -13.88 -11.61 27.08
C PRO A 55 -12.66 -11.28 27.94
N LYS A 56 -12.89 -10.56 29.05
CA LYS A 56 -11.86 -10.22 30.05
C LYS A 56 -11.48 -11.47 30.83
N ASN A 57 -10.72 -12.32 30.19
CA ASN A 57 -10.04 -13.44 30.81
C ASN A 57 -8.62 -12.92 31.10
N SER A 58 -7.95 -13.43 32.15
CA SER A 58 -6.64 -12.97 32.63
C SER A 58 -5.45 -13.12 31.64
N ARG A 59 -5.69 -13.24 30.33
CA ARG A 59 -4.72 -13.70 29.32
C ARG A 59 -4.47 -12.79 28.11
N TYR A 60 -5.20 -11.68 27.89
CA TYR A 60 -5.34 -11.22 26.50
C TYR A 60 -4.95 -9.79 26.10
N SER A 61 -4.76 -8.79 26.99
CA SER A 61 -4.33 -7.44 26.54
C SER A 61 -3.00 -6.94 27.11
N LEU A 62 -2.67 -7.24 28.36
CA LEU A 62 -1.30 -7.07 28.93
C LEU A 62 -0.47 -8.37 28.88
N VAL A 63 -1.12 -9.49 28.54
CA VAL A 63 -0.59 -10.86 28.63
C VAL A 63 -0.49 -11.52 27.25
N ALA A 64 -0.62 -10.75 26.15
CA ALA A 64 -0.17 -11.29 24.86
C ALA A 64 1.31 -11.66 25.01
N ASP A 65 1.67 -12.89 24.67
CA ASP A 65 3.08 -13.32 24.64
C ASP A 65 3.81 -12.61 23.48
N VAL A 66 3.07 -12.29 22.41
CA VAL A 66 3.56 -11.63 21.19
C VAL A 66 2.50 -10.67 20.64
N VAL A 67 2.94 -9.50 20.14
CA VAL A 67 2.12 -8.51 19.42
C VAL A 67 2.70 -8.38 18.01
N VAL A 68 1.91 -8.71 16.98
CA VAL A 68 2.39 -8.72 15.60
C VAL A 68 1.94 -7.46 14.87
N PHE A 69 2.88 -6.80 14.18
CA PHE A 69 2.63 -5.71 13.26
C PHE A 69 2.99 -6.12 11.84
N ASN A 70 2.32 -5.53 10.86
CA ASN A 70 2.55 -5.82 9.45
C ASN A 70 3.72 -5.02 8.83
N SER A 71 4.28 -4.06 9.57
CA SER A 71 5.42 -3.23 9.17
C SER A 71 6.15 -2.68 10.40
N LEU A 72 7.43 -2.31 10.23
CA LEU A 72 8.16 -1.58 11.26
C LEU A 72 7.54 -0.20 11.45
N PHE A 73 7.13 0.46 10.36
CA PHE A 73 6.44 1.75 10.42
C PHE A 73 5.22 1.71 11.35
N ASN A 74 4.34 0.71 11.22
CA ASN A 74 3.15 0.59 12.06
C ASN A 74 3.51 0.27 13.51
N MET A 75 4.49 -0.61 13.74
CA MET A 75 4.99 -0.92 15.07
C MET A 75 5.54 0.32 15.78
N THR A 76 6.45 1.05 15.13
CA THR A 76 7.07 2.24 15.72
C THR A 76 6.07 3.37 15.91
N SER A 77 5.16 3.57 14.95
CA SER A 77 4.11 4.59 15.06
C SER A 77 3.16 4.28 16.22
N PHE A 78 2.78 3.02 16.41
CA PHE A 78 1.99 2.59 17.57
C PHE A 78 2.74 2.83 18.88
N LEU A 79 3.96 2.31 19.00
CA LEU A 79 4.77 2.40 20.22
C LEU A 79 5.04 3.86 20.61
N ASN A 80 5.35 4.73 19.64
CA ASN A 80 5.65 6.13 19.91
C ASN A 80 4.40 6.96 20.30
N ASN A 81 3.20 6.50 19.94
CA ASN A 81 1.94 7.22 20.22
C ASN A 81 1.11 6.61 21.36
N ILE A 82 1.55 5.51 21.97
CA ILE A 82 0.77 4.84 23.01
C ILE A 82 0.54 5.77 24.23
N ASP A 83 1.58 6.48 24.65
CA ASP A 83 1.50 7.36 25.82
C ASP A 83 0.63 8.59 25.55
N SER A 84 0.65 9.13 24.31
CA SER A 84 -0.21 10.26 23.93
C SER A 84 -1.68 9.84 23.90
N PHE A 85 -1.98 8.62 23.45
CA PHE A 85 -3.31 8.05 23.49
C PHE A 85 -3.80 7.81 24.93
N LEU A 86 -2.96 7.24 25.80
CA LEU A 86 -3.32 6.98 27.21
C LEU A 86 -3.60 8.26 27.99
N LYS A 87 -3.01 9.41 27.61
CA LYS A 87 -3.33 10.73 28.20
C LYS A 87 -4.77 11.18 27.95
N LEU A 88 -5.47 10.60 26.98
CA LEU A 88 -6.90 10.87 26.73
C LEU A 88 -7.82 10.17 27.73
N MET A 89 -7.32 9.18 28.49
CA MET A 89 -8.12 8.49 29.49
C MET A 89 -8.35 9.40 30.71
N PRO A 90 -9.59 9.54 31.20
CA PRO A 90 -9.87 10.42 32.34
C PRO A 90 -9.12 9.98 33.60
N ASP A 91 -9.19 8.68 33.97
CA ASP A 91 -8.63 8.13 35.21
C ASP A 91 -7.87 6.80 34.98
N HIS A 92 -7.14 6.32 36.00
CA HIS A 92 -6.44 5.03 36.03
C HIS A 92 -5.48 4.78 34.84
N ARG A 93 -4.68 5.79 34.52
CA ARG A 93 -3.72 5.73 33.41
C ARG A 93 -2.57 4.77 33.74
N PRO A 94 -2.38 3.69 32.96
CA PRO A 94 -1.24 2.82 33.15
C PRO A 94 0.04 3.52 32.66
N ASN A 95 1.13 3.35 33.41
CA ASN A 95 2.45 3.93 33.10
C ASN A 95 3.42 2.83 32.63
N GLY A 96 4.44 3.22 31.86
CA GLY A 96 5.50 2.30 31.41
C GLY A 96 5.00 1.22 30.46
N ILE A 97 3.93 1.49 29.71
CA ILE A 97 3.34 0.52 28.77
C ILE A 97 4.28 0.25 27.59
N TYR A 98 5.01 1.26 27.12
CA TYR A 98 6.01 1.11 26.08
C TYR A 98 7.01 -0.02 26.39
N ASP A 99 7.63 0.01 27.57
CA ASP A 99 8.66 -0.95 27.97
C ASP A 99 8.10 -2.35 28.19
N GLN A 100 6.81 -2.47 28.51
CA GLN A 100 6.13 -3.76 28.67
C GLN A 100 5.73 -4.39 27.33
N ILE A 101 5.32 -3.58 26.36
CA ILE A 101 4.81 -4.06 25.07
C ILE A 101 5.93 -4.24 24.04
N LYS A 102 6.92 -3.34 24.00
CA LYS A 102 8.00 -3.38 22.99
C LYS A 102 8.71 -4.74 22.90
N PRO A 103 9.07 -5.43 23.99
CA PRO A 103 9.74 -6.74 23.91
C PRO A 103 8.87 -7.84 23.29
N LYS A 104 7.55 -7.64 23.26
CA LYS A 104 6.57 -8.57 22.70
C LYS A 104 6.28 -8.27 21.23
N CYS A 105 6.68 -7.09 20.73
CA CYS A 105 6.39 -6.68 19.37
C CYS A 105 7.25 -7.46 18.35
N GLN A 106 6.60 -7.97 17.31
CA GLN A 106 7.24 -8.58 16.17
C GLN A 106 6.66 -7.99 14.89
N VAL A 107 7.48 -7.92 13.83
CA VAL A 107 7.02 -7.52 12.50
C VAL A 107 6.95 -8.75 11.61
N VAL A 108 5.78 -8.97 11.01
CA VAL A 108 5.55 -9.97 9.98
C VAL A 108 5.02 -9.26 8.75
N TYR A 109 5.88 -9.14 7.74
CA TYR A 109 5.54 -8.49 6.48
C TYR A 109 4.47 -9.26 5.70
N PHE A 110 3.80 -8.56 4.79
CA PHE A 110 2.82 -9.18 3.92
C PHE A 110 3.47 -10.28 3.06
N PRO A 111 2.95 -11.52 3.07
CA PRO A 111 3.51 -12.62 2.30
C PRO A 111 3.20 -12.43 0.81
N LEU A 112 4.17 -11.87 0.08
CA LEU A 112 4.09 -11.84 -1.38
C LEU A 112 4.33 -13.23 -1.94
N GLN A 113 3.39 -13.71 -2.75
CA GLN A 113 3.65 -14.85 -3.60
C GLN A 113 4.61 -14.41 -4.71
N TYR A 114 5.70 -15.15 -4.90
CA TYR A 114 6.62 -14.88 -5.99
C TYR A 114 5.88 -15.01 -7.32
N LEU A 115 5.84 -13.93 -8.09
CA LEU A 115 5.25 -13.92 -9.42
C LEU A 115 6.24 -14.54 -10.40
N ASP A 116 5.87 -15.67 -11.00
CA ASP A 116 6.61 -16.25 -12.13
C ASP A 116 6.33 -15.46 -13.40
N ILE A 117 6.92 -14.27 -13.49
CA ILE A 117 6.79 -13.33 -14.60
C ILE A 117 7.38 -13.88 -15.92
N SER A 118 8.15 -14.97 -15.87
CA SER A 118 8.74 -15.58 -17.07
C SER A 118 7.67 -16.18 -17.99
N LYS A 119 6.54 -16.59 -17.43
CA LYS A 119 5.41 -17.20 -18.15
C LYS A 119 4.44 -16.18 -18.77
N LEU A 120 4.57 -14.89 -18.44
CA LEU A 120 3.72 -13.85 -19.01
C LEU A 120 4.27 -13.48 -20.40
N GLU A 121 3.58 -13.89 -21.45
CA GLU A 121 3.91 -13.46 -22.81
C GLU A 121 3.54 -11.98 -22.99
N LEU A 122 4.48 -11.16 -23.46
CA LEU A 122 4.17 -9.79 -23.86
C LEU A 122 3.74 -9.84 -25.33
N GLU A 123 2.48 -9.55 -25.61
CA GLU A 123 1.94 -9.54 -26.98
C GLU A 123 2.52 -8.41 -27.87
N ASN A 124 3.16 -7.41 -27.26
CA ASN A 124 3.61 -6.21 -27.96
C ASN A 124 4.89 -6.43 -28.80
N GLN A 125 4.75 -6.27 -30.12
CA GLN A 125 5.81 -6.41 -31.12
C GLN A 125 6.75 -5.19 -31.22
N ASN A 126 6.41 -4.05 -30.60
CA ASN A 126 7.24 -2.84 -30.67
C ASN A 126 8.33 -2.82 -29.58
N PRO A 127 9.59 -2.48 -29.93
CA PRO A 127 10.66 -2.42 -28.95
C PRO A 127 10.39 -1.33 -27.91
N ARG A 128 10.41 -1.72 -26.63
CA ARG A 128 10.19 -0.83 -25.47
C ARG A 128 11.02 0.45 -25.54
N SER A 129 12.20 0.43 -26.17
CA SER A 129 13.09 1.59 -26.33
C SER A 129 12.47 2.77 -27.08
N CYS A 130 11.54 2.52 -28.01
CA CYS A 130 11.08 3.54 -28.96
C CYS A 130 9.76 4.23 -28.56
N ARG A 131 9.12 3.80 -27.48
CA ARG A 131 7.84 4.37 -27.03
C ARG A 131 8.01 5.37 -25.87
N PRO A 132 7.05 6.29 -25.68
CA PRO A 132 6.97 7.14 -24.49
C PRO A 132 6.99 6.34 -23.18
N LEU A 133 7.33 7.00 -22.08
CA LEU A 133 7.29 6.39 -20.74
C LEU A 133 5.87 5.87 -20.44
N HIS A 134 5.75 4.61 -20.02
CA HIS A 134 4.49 4.05 -19.53
C HIS A 134 4.43 4.16 -17.99
N ILE A 135 3.58 5.07 -17.51
CA ILE A 135 3.31 5.30 -16.09
C ILE A 135 2.12 4.45 -15.65
N VAL A 136 2.23 3.70 -14.57
CA VAL A 136 1.11 2.96 -13.97
C VAL A 136 0.79 3.45 -12.56
N TRP A 137 -0.51 3.58 -12.29
CA TRP A 137 -1.06 3.81 -10.96
C TRP A 137 -2.07 2.71 -10.67
N SER A 138 -1.72 1.78 -9.79
CA SER A 138 -2.45 0.52 -9.56
C SER A 138 -3.13 0.47 -8.20
N HIS A 139 -3.69 1.59 -7.75
CA HIS A 139 -4.36 1.68 -6.46
C HIS A 139 -5.88 1.60 -6.61
N ARG A 140 -6.57 1.23 -5.53
CA ARG A 140 -8.04 1.33 -5.48
C ARG A 140 -8.46 2.79 -5.69
N TRP A 141 -9.60 3.00 -6.34
CA TRP A 141 -10.08 4.35 -6.64
C TRP A 141 -10.77 4.97 -5.42
N GLU A 142 -9.94 5.30 -4.42
CA GLU A 142 -10.35 5.81 -3.11
C GLU A 142 -9.55 7.08 -2.78
N HIS A 143 -10.13 7.99 -1.98
CA HIS A 143 -9.51 9.27 -1.63
C HIS A 143 -8.20 9.13 -0.83
N ASP A 144 -8.04 8.05 -0.04
CA ASP A 144 -6.82 7.80 0.73
C ASP A 144 -5.61 7.49 -0.14
N LYS A 145 -5.82 7.19 -1.43
CA LYS A 145 -4.76 6.97 -2.42
C LYS A 145 -4.30 8.27 -3.11
N ASP A 146 -4.94 9.39 -2.78
CA ASP A 146 -4.68 10.74 -3.30
C ASP A 146 -4.59 10.80 -4.85
N PRO A 147 -5.62 10.33 -5.57
CA PRO A 147 -5.63 10.41 -7.02
C PRO A 147 -5.55 11.86 -7.53
N GLU A 148 -5.98 12.85 -6.73
CA GLU A 148 -5.86 14.27 -7.06
C GLU A 148 -4.40 14.69 -7.29
N LEU A 149 -3.49 14.35 -6.38
CA LEU A 149 -2.06 14.63 -6.54
C LEU A 149 -1.50 13.95 -7.78
N PHE A 150 -1.89 12.69 -8.02
CA PHE A 150 -1.44 11.94 -9.19
C PHE A 150 -1.85 12.63 -10.49
N PHE A 151 -3.14 12.92 -10.65
CA PHE A 151 -3.66 13.54 -11.87
C PHE A 151 -3.17 14.97 -12.08
N GLN A 152 -3.07 15.79 -11.02
CA GLN A 152 -2.48 17.13 -11.10
C GLN A 152 -1.03 17.06 -11.63
N THR A 153 -0.26 16.08 -11.15
CA THR A 153 1.10 15.86 -11.65
C THR A 153 1.10 15.53 -13.14
N LEU A 154 0.21 14.65 -13.61
CA LEU A 154 0.11 14.32 -15.03
C LEU A 154 -0.31 15.51 -15.89
N PHE A 155 -1.24 16.35 -15.42
CA PHE A 155 -1.66 17.54 -16.13
C PHE A 155 -0.50 18.54 -16.30
N HIS A 156 0.33 18.73 -15.27
CA HIS A 156 1.54 19.54 -15.40
C HIS A 156 2.54 18.98 -16.43
N LEU A 157 2.67 17.65 -16.54
CA LEU A 157 3.50 17.04 -17.58
C LEU A 157 2.93 17.30 -18.99
N ILE A 158 1.59 17.33 -19.12
CA ILE A 158 0.91 17.68 -20.39
C ILE A 158 1.12 19.15 -20.74
N GLU A 159 0.97 20.06 -19.78
CA GLU A 159 1.22 21.50 -19.95
C GLU A 159 2.67 21.77 -20.40
N GLU A 160 3.63 20.98 -19.94
CA GLU A 160 5.03 21.02 -20.36
C GLU A 160 5.31 20.35 -21.72
N GLY A 161 4.29 19.81 -22.39
CA GLY A 161 4.42 19.16 -23.69
C GLY A 161 5.14 17.82 -23.67
N LEU A 162 5.18 17.12 -22.51
CA LEU A 162 5.87 15.84 -22.40
C LEU A 162 5.04 14.68 -22.95
N SER A 163 5.73 13.75 -23.62
CA SER A 163 5.14 12.52 -24.12
C SER A 163 5.24 11.40 -23.09
N PHE A 164 4.09 10.88 -22.68
CA PHE A 164 3.95 9.70 -21.84
C PHE A 164 2.63 8.99 -22.12
N ASN A 165 2.58 7.73 -21.73
CA ASN A 165 1.40 6.89 -21.65
C ASN A 165 1.07 6.61 -20.18
N VAL A 166 -0.20 6.38 -19.87
CA VAL A 166 -0.65 6.09 -18.52
C VAL A 166 -1.66 4.95 -18.47
N SER A 167 -1.49 4.07 -17.48
CA SER A 167 -2.48 3.10 -17.06
C SER A 167 -2.94 3.40 -15.64
N VAL A 168 -4.23 3.62 -15.47
CA VAL A 168 -4.84 3.84 -14.15
C VAL A 168 -5.70 2.64 -13.85
N LEU A 169 -5.15 1.73 -13.04
CA LEU A 169 -5.76 0.45 -12.73
C LEU A 169 -6.39 0.51 -11.33
N GLY A 170 -7.36 -0.37 -11.09
CA GLY A 170 -7.97 -0.52 -9.78
C GLY A 170 -9.48 -0.55 -9.84
N GLU A 171 -10.08 -1.20 -8.84
CA GLU A 171 -11.52 -1.23 -8.67
C GLU A 171 -12.03 0.09 -8.08
N GLY A 172 -13.12 0.61 -8.67
CA GLY A 172 -13.92 1.67 -8.07
C GLY A 172 -15.06 1.07 -7.27
N PHE A 173 -15.23 1.55 -6.04
CA PHE A 173 -16.38 1.20 -5.20
C PHE A 173 -17.43 2.32 -5.25
N SER A 174 -18.40 2.27 -4.34
CA SER A 174 -19.56 3.17 -4.32
C SER A 174 -19.26 4.67 -4.18
N GLN A 175 -18.05 5.06 -3.74
CA GLN A 175 -17.62 6.47 -3.65
C GLN A 175 -16.27 6.66 -4.36
N THR A 176 -16.31 6.65 -5.70
CA THR A 176 -15.14 6.97 -6.53
C THR A 176 -14.93 8.49 -6.55
N PRO A 177 -13.71 9.01 -6.33
CA PRO A 177 -13.41 10.44 -6.43
C PRO A 177 -13.71 11.04 -7.80
N ASP A 178 -14.32 12.23 -7.85
CA ASP A 178 -14.70 12.93 -9.10
C ASP A 178 -13.52 13.18 -10.06
N VAL A 179 -12.30 13.22 -9.53
CA VAL A 179 -11.09 13.47 -10.32
C VAL A 179 -10.90 12.41 -11.41
N PHE A 180 -11.31 11.15 -11.20
CA PHE A 180 -11.21 10.10 -12.22
C PHE A 180 -12.06 10.44 -13.46
N HIS A 181 -13.30 10.91 -13.25
CA HIS A 181 -14.20 11.30 -14.35
C HIS A 181 -13.68 12.51 -15.13
N LYS A 182 -13.05 13.47 -14.43
CA LYS A 182 -12.45 14.67 -15.05
C LYS A 182 -11.13 14.35 -15.76
N ALA A 183 -10.32 13.44 -15.21
CA ALA A 183 -8.99 13.15 -15.71
C ALA A 183 -9.00 12.31 -16.98
N ARG A 184 -9.92 11.32 -17.10
CA ARG A 184 -9.97 10.46 -18.28
C ARG A 184 -10.04 11.21 -19.62
N PRO A 185 -10.93 12.22 -19.81
CA PRO A 185 -10.96 12.98 -21.06
C PRO A 185 -9.75 13.89 -21.24
N LEU A 186 -9.22 14.48 -20.16
CA LEU A 186 -8.02 15.35 -20.22
C LEU A 186 -6.75 14.59 -20.61
N LEU A 187 -6.62 13.33 -20.17
CA LEU A 187 -5.52 12.46 -20.55
C LEU A 187 -5.65 11.93 -22.00
N GLY A 188 -6.86 11.88 -22.55
CA GLY A 188 -7.12 11.57 -23.95
C GLY A 188 -6.51 10.24 -24.41
N GLU A 189 -5.73 10.31 -25.50
CA GLU A 189 -5.05 9.19 -26.15
C GLU A 189 -3.87 8.63 -25.35
N ARG A 190 -3.43 9.33 -24.28
CA ARG A 190 -2.34 8.84 -23.42
C ARG A 190 -2.76 7.66 -22.56
N VAL A 191 -4.06 7.45 -22.36
CA VAL A 191 -4.58 6.38 -21.50
C VAL A 191 -4.57 5.06 -22.26
N LEU A 192 -3.75 4.11 -21.80
CA LEU A 192 -3.71 2.76 -22.36
C LEU A 192 -4.75 1.86 -21.69
N HIS A 193 -4.83 1.91 -20.35
CA HIS A 193 -5.76 1.10 -19.56
C HIS A 193 -6.41 1.94 -18.45
N TRP A 194 -7.69 1.70 -18.19
CA TRP A 194 -8.49 2.47 -17.24
C TRP A 194 -9.47 1.59 -16.47
N GLY A 195 -9.31 1.53 -15.15
CA GLY A 195 -10.21 0.85 -14.23
C GLY A 195 -9.82 -0.60 -13.92
N TYR A 196 -10.81 -1.33 -13.43
CA TYR A 196 -10.67 -2.72 -13.00
C TYR A 196 -10.31 -3.63 -14.18
N GLN A 197 -9.45 -4.63 -13.92
CA GLN A 197 -9.06 -5.63 -14.90
C GLN A 197 -9.78 -6.95 -14.63
N GLU A 198 -10.30 -7.58 -15.68
CA GLU A 198 -11.12 -8.79 -15.60
C GLU A 198 -10.41 -10.00 -15.01
N SER A 199 -9.07 -10.02 -15.05
CA SER A 199 -8.27 -11.13 -14.53
C SER A 199 -6.95 -10.64 -13.92
N ARG A 200 -6.40 -11.46 -13.02
CA ARG A 200 -5.06 -11.23 -12.44
C ARG A 200 -3.97 -11.26 -13.52
N SER A 201 -4.06 -12.16 -14.51
CA SER A 201 -3.09 -12.25 -15.60
C SER A 201 -3.00 -10.95 -16.40
N LYS A 202 -4.15 -10.38 -16.78
CA LYS A 202 -4.21 -9.11 -17.53
C LYS A 202 -3.64 -7.94 -16.72
N TYR A 203 -3.94 -7.88 -15.43
CA TYR A 203 -3.34 -6.90 -14.52
C TYR A 203 -1.81 -7.01 -14.50
N LEU A 204 -1.28 -8.24 -14.37
CA LEU A 204 0.16 -8.48 -14.35
C LEU A 204 0.84 -8.21 -15.71
N GLU A 205 0.17 -8.46 -16.83
CA GLU A 205 0.64 -8.11 -18.17
C GLU A 205 0.80 -6.59 -18.32
N ILE A 206 -0.18 -5.80 -17.85
CA ILE A 206 -0.10 -4.34 -17.88
C ILE A 206 1.04 -3.84 -17.00
N LEU A 207 1.21 -4.42 -15.79
CA LEU A 207 2.34 -4.09 -14.93
C LEU A 207 3.68 -4.47 -15.57
N LYS A 208 3.75 -5.65 -16.18
CA LYS A 208 4.96 -6.12 -16.89
C LYS A 208 5.26 -5.25 -18.08
N ASP A 209 4.26 -4.64 -18.70
CA ASP A 209 4.41 -3.66 -19.77
C ASP A 209 4.74 -2.24 -19.24
N ALA A 210 4.37 -1.83 -18.04
CA ALA A 210 4.68 -0.51 -17.51
C ALA A 210 6.18 -0.28 -17.27
N ASP A 211 6.61 0.99 -17.26
CA ASP A 211 8.01 1.39 -17.00
C ASP A 211 8.17 1.91 -15.55
N VAL A 212 7.22 2.71 -15.08
CA VAL A 212 7.23 3.30 -13.72
C VAL A 212 5.89 3.09 -13.04
N ALA A 213 5.93 2.63 -11.80
CA ALA A 213 4.76 2.57 -10.92
C ALA A 213 4.81 3.73 -9.94
N VAL A 214 3.69 4.44 -9.79
CA VAL A 214 3.59 5.61 -8.92
C VAL A 214 2.60 5.33 -7.80
N SER A 215 3.00 5.64 -6.55
CA SER A 215 2.07 5.80 -5.46
C SER A 215 2.01 7.25 -5.00
N THR A 216 0.78 7.70 -4.74
CA THR A 216 0.45 8.98 -4.11
C THR A 216 -0.27 8.78 -2.77
N ALA A 217 -0.29 7.56 -2.25
CA ALA A 217 -1.13 7.22 -1.11
C ALA A 217 -0.83 8.07 0.13
N LYS A 218 -1.91 8.56 0.76
CA LYS A 218 -1.92 9.15 2.10
C LYS A 218 -2.05 8.08 3.19
N HIS A 219 -2.61 6.92 2.84
CA HIS A 219 -2.64 5.75 3.71
C HIS A 219 -2.27 4.49 2.93
N GLU A 220 -1.28 3.75 3.43
CA GLU A 220 -0.85 2.46 2.89
C GLU A 220 -0.22 1.64 4.01
N PHE A 221 -0.70 0.40 4.18
CA PHE A 221 -0.29 -0.46 5.28
C PHE A 221 0.70 -1.53 4.84
N PHE A 222 0.61 -1.99 3.58
CA PHE A 222 1.37 -3.14 3.10
C PHE A 222 2.18 -2.84 1.84
N GLY A 223 1.73 -1.89 1.01
CA GLY A 223 2.41 -1.55 -0.24
C GLY A 223 2.27 -2.60 -1.34
N VAL A 224 1.29 -3.52 -1.24
CA VAL A 224 1.14 -4.68 -2.15
C VAL A 224 1.13 -4.29 -3.62
N ALA A 225 0.36 -3.26 -3.99
CA ALA A 225 0.26 -2.81 -5.38
C ALA A 225 1.62 -2.38 -5.96
N MET A 226 2.45 -1.72 -5.15
CA MET A 226 3.79 -1.29 -5.55
C MET A 226 4.77 -2.46 -5.59
N LEU A 227 4.65 -3.39 -4.64
CA LEU A 227 5.46 -4.60 -4.58
C LEU A 227 5.23 -5.50 -5.81
N GLU A 228 3.96 -5.71 -6.20
CA GLU A 228 3.61 -6.44 -7.42
C GLU A 228 4.17 -5.74 -8.67
N ALA A 229 4.05 -4.42 -8.77
CA ALA A 229 4.60 -3.67 -9.89
C ALA A 229 6.12 -3.79 -9.99
N VAL A 230 6.83 -3.76 -8.86
CA VAL A 230 8.29 -3.93 -8.83
C VAL A 230 8.70 -5.36 -9.18
N GLN A 231 7.95 -6.38 -8.75
CA GLN A 231 8.16 -7.76 -9.21
C GLN A 231 8.00 -7.87 -10.73
N CYS A 232 7.12 -7.08 -11.34
CA CYS A 232 6.96 -6.97 -12.79
C CYS A 232 8.04 -6.12 -13.49
N GLY A 233 8.99 -5.54 -12.75
CA GLY A 233 10.11 -4.76 -13.28
C GLY A 233 9.91 -3.25 -13.34
N CYS A 234 8.82 -2.73 -12.78
CA CYS A 234 8.59 -1.28 -12.73
C CYS A 234 9.61 -0.57 -11.84
N TYR A 235 9.95 0.67 -12.23
CA TYR A 235 10.57 1.64 -11.33
C TYR A 235 9.55 2.09 -10.27
N PRO A 236 9.77 1.89 -8.96
CA PRO A 236 8.87 2.40 -7.94
C PRO A 236 9.11 3.90 -7.71
N LEU A 237 8.03 4.68 -7.64
CA LEU A 237 8.06 6.08 -7.21
C LEU A 237 7.01 6.30 -6.13
N CYS A 238 7.45 6.31 -4.87
CA CYS A 238 6.59 6.26 -3.69
C CYS A 238 6.83 7.47 -2.76
N PRO A 239 5.87 7.85 -1.91
CA PRO A 239 6.11 8.87 -0.89
C PRO A 239 7.14 8.38 0.15
N LYS A 240 7.97 9.29 0.67
CA LYS A 240 8.90 9.05 1.79
C LYS A 240 8.15 9.09 3.12
N ASP A 241 7.12 8.26 3.21
CA ASP A 241 6.20 8.14 4.34
C ASP A 241 5.54 6.76 4.30
N LEU A 242 4.78 6.40 5.34
CA LEU A 242 4.06 5.13 5.45
C LEU A 242 5.05 3.94 5.46
N VAL A 243 4.63 2.83 4.87
CA VAL A 243 5.41 1.59 4.72
C VAL A 243 6.52 1.69 3.66
N TYR A 244 6.57 2.74 2.84
CA TYR A 244 7.49 2.76 1.69
C TYR A 244 8.98 2.90 2.04
N PRO A 245 9.40 3.71 3.04
CA PRO A 245 10.80 3.84 3.41
C PRO A 245 11.46 2.56 3.93
N GLU A 246 10.67 1.61 4.44
CA GLU A 246 11.18 0.28 4.84
C GLU A 246 11.22 -0.71 3.68
N ILE A 247 10.48 -0.47 2.59
CA ILE A 247 10.44 -1.37 1.42
C ILE A 247 11.43 -0.92 0.34
N TYR A 248 11.57 0.38 0.13
CA TYR A 248 12.30 0.94 -1.01
C TYR A 248 13.45 1.84 -0.58
N PRO A 249 14.63 1.73 -1.22
CA PRO A 249 15.72 2.69 -1.04
C PRO A 249 15.31 4.14 -1.30
N GLU A 250 15.99 5.09 -0.66
CA GLU A 250 15.67 6.53 -0.71
C GLU A 250 15.58 7.07 -2.14
N GLN A 251 16.37 6.52 -3.07
CA GLN A 251 16.35 6.93 -4.46
C GLN A 251 15.00 6.68 -5.15
N TYR A 252 14.06 5.92 -4.59
CA TYR A 252 12.71 5.68 -5.13
C TYR A 252 11.63 6.52 -4.41
N LEU A 253 12.03 7.28 -3.39
CA LEU A 253 11.12 7.99 -2.52
C LEU A 253 11.05 9.49 -2.84
N TYR A 254 9.89 10.12 -2.63
CA TYR A 254 9.73 11.57 -2.72
C TYR A 254 9.02 12.13 -1.48
N SER A 255 9.37 13.35 -1.07
CA SER A 255 8.83 14.00 0.12
C SER A 255 7.80 15.09 -0.19
N THR A 256 7.75 15.59 -1.42
CA THR A 256 6.85 16.69 -1.81
C THR A 256 6.23 16.48 -3.19
N PRO A 257 5.05 17.07 -3.47
CA PRO A 257 4.45 17.10 -4.80
C PRO A 257 5.42 17.62 -5.88
N GLY A 258 6.19 18.66 -5.57
CA GLY A 258 7.20 19.20 -6.49
C GLY A 258 8.32 18.21 -6.81
N GLN A 259 8.74 17.39 -5.83
CA GLN A 259 9.72 16.34 -6.07
C GLN A 259 9.14 15.20 -6.92
N LEU A 260 7.88 14.78 -6.67
CA LEU A 260 7.17 13.82 -7.52
C LEU A 260 7.15 14.29 -8.99
N ALA A 261 6.68 15.52 -9.21
CA ALA A 261 6.60 16.11 -10.56
C ALA A 261 7.99 16.21 -11.22
N LYS A 262 9.01 16.71 -10.50
CA LYS A 262 10.39 16.80 -11.01
C LYS A 262 10.93 15.43 -11.42
N ARG A 263 10.66 14.39 -10.64
CA ARG A 263 11.14 13.04 -10.90
C ARG A 263 10.42 12.39 -12.08
N LEU A 264 9.09 12.50 -12.16
CA LEU A 264 8.34 12.02 -13.33
C LEU A 264 8.74 12.77 -14.61
N ARG A 265 8.91 14.09 -14.54
CA ARG A 265 9.45 14.90 -15.65
C ARG A 265 10.78 14.35 -16.16
N TYR A 266 11.70 14.04 -15.25
CA TYR A 266 13.00 13.44 -15.61
C TYR A 266 12.83 12.09 -16.30
N LEU A 267 11.96 11.21 -15.76
CA LEU A 267 11.69 9.89 -16.34
C LEU A 267 11.02 9.99 -17.71
N CYS A 268 10.11 10.93 -17.93
CA CYS A 268 9.48 11.14 -19.25
C CYS A 268 10.53 11.55 -20.30
N LYS A 269 11.51 12.38 -19.91
CA LYS A 269 12.62 12.77 -20.78
C LYS A 269 13.67 11.67 -20.95
N ASN A 270 13.78 10.75 -19.98
CA ASN A 270 14.79 9.69 -19.95
C ASN A 270 14.15 8.32 -19.60
N PRO A 271 13.25 7.76 -20.44
CA PRO A 271 12.54 6.52 -20.08
C PRO A 271 13.47 5.32 -19.87
N GLY A 272 14.63 5.34 -20.52
CA GLY A 272 15.68 4.34 -20.31
C GLY A 272 16.12 4.21 -18.85
N PHE A 273 16.06 5.28 -18.05
CA PHE A 273 16.43 5.20 -16.63
C PHE A 273 15.48 4.31 -15.83
N ALA A 274 14.16 4.41 -16.07
CA ALA A 274 13.19 3.52 -15.44
C ALA A 274 13.33 2.08 -15.92
N ARG A 275 13.58 1.88 -17.22
CA ARG A 275 13.62 0.55 -17.87
C ARG A 275 14.83 -0.31 -17.51
N HIS A 276 15.98 0.30 -17.23
CA HIS A 276 17.23 -0.42 -16.92
C HIS A 276 17.54 -0.50 -15.42
N HIS A 277 16.64 0.03 -14.61
CA HIS A 277 16.79 0.07 -13.17
C HIS A 277 16.72 -1.34 -12.56
N LYS A 278 17.33 -1.52 -11.40
CA LYS A 278 17.24 -2.76 -10.60
C LYS A 278 16.87 -2.40 -9.17
N THR A 279 15.69 -2.80 -8.72
CA THR A 279 15.33 -2.73 -7.29
C THR A 279 15.82 -3.99 -6.59
N VAL A 280 16.49 -3.83 -5.45
CA VAL A 280 16.50 -4.88 -4.43
C VAL A 280 15.41 -4.47 -3.44
N VAL A 281 14.35 -5.27 -3.35
CA VAL A 281 13.31 -5.11 -2.33
C VAL A 281 13.82 -5.82 -1.08
N SER A 282 13.83 -5.11 0.05
CA SER A 282 14.26 -5.63 1.36
C SER A 282 13.21 -6.50 2.04
#